data_AF-A9GDT5-F1
#
_entry.id   AF-A9GDT5-F1
#
_cell.length_a   1.000
_cell.length_b   1.000
_cell.length_c   1.000
_cell.angle_alpha   90.00
_cell.angle_beta   90.00
_cell.angle_gamma   90.00
#
_symmetry.space_group_name_H-M   'P 1'
#
loop_
_entity.id
_entity.type
_entity.pdbx_description
1 polymer ?
#
loop_
_entity_poly.entity_id
_entity_poly.type
_entity_poly.pdbx_seq_one_letter_code
_entity_poly.pdbx_strand_id
1 'polypeptide(L)'
;MRGFEFCETMAGSFHLVDSPSDERPMSFTIRARSRGLLDFLRKPEVEIEGEIDAEGFADHRYLSGRLGLDVVRTGTLPYSFEFTANDGRRCAFAGRKTVRPGDLMTSMTVLPGVLVGDGGALIGEALLRFDLRSDLLRFLRSFRATR
;
A
#
# COMPACT_ATOMS: atom_id res chain seq x y z
N MET A 1 0.24 25.58 -2.53
CA MET A 1 -0.88 24.68 -2.94
C MET A 1 -1.05 23.64 -1.86
N ARG A 2 -2.25 23.41 -1.32
CA ARG A 2 -2.44 22.54 -0.14
C ARG A 2 -2.40 21.06 -0.57
N GLY A 3 -1.21 20.45 -0.48
CA GLY A 3 -1.01 19.01 -0.54
C GLY A 3 -1.17 18.36 0.84
N PHE A 4 -1.06 17.04 0.89
CA PHE A 4 -1.02 16.30 2.15
C PHE A 4 0.01 15.17 2.06
N GLU A 5 0.50 14.75 3.21
CA GLU A 5 1.46 13.67 3.34
C GLU A 5 1.14 12.84 4.58
N PHE A 6 1.27 11.52 4.48
CA PHE A 6 1.13 10.62 5.63
C PHE A 6 2.13 9.48 5.53
N CYS A 7 2.51 8.92 6.68
CA CYS A 7 3.35 7.74 6.78
C CYS A 7 2.55 6.64 7.46
N GLU A 8 2.56 5.44 6.89
CA GLU A 8 1.80 4.29 7.36
C GLU A 8 2.67 3.04 7.31
N THR A 9 2.68 2.30 8.41
CA THR A 9 3.34 0.98 8.48
C THR A 9 2.26 -0.08 8.44
N MET A 10 2.35 -0.97 7.46
CA MET A 10 1.48 -2.13 7.31
C MET A 10 2.28 -3.38 7.66
N ALA A 11 1.65 -4.31 8.35
CA ALA A 11 2.26 -5.57 8.72
C ALA A 11 1.28 -6.71 8.47
N GLY A 12 1.80 -7.87 8.14
CA GLY A 12 1.03 -9.06 7.89
C GLY A 12 1.95 -10.20 7.50
N SER A 13 1.47 -11.02 6.59
CA SER A 13 2.19 -12.19 6.13
C SER A 13 2.19 -12.29 4.62
N PHE A 14 3.17 -13.01 4.09
CA PHE A 14 3.23 -13.37 2.69
C PHE A 14 3.66 -14.82 2.54
N HIS A 15 3.31 -15.43 1.42
CA HIS A 15 3.85 -16.71 1.00
C HIS A 15 4.21 -16.64 -0.48
N LEU A 16 5.20 -17.43 -0.86
CA LEU A 16 5.61 -17.56 -2.25
C LEU A 16 4.78 -18.67 -2.92
N VAL A 17 4.51 -18.53 -4.22
CA VAL A 17 3.80 -19.56 -5.01
C VAL A 17 4.59 -20.87 -5.00
N ASP A 18 5.92 -20.80 -4.96
CA ASP A 18 6.82 -21.96 -4.86
C ASP A 18 6.73 -22.65 -3.48
N SER A 19 6.29 -21.93 -2.44
CA SER A 19 6.22 -22.42 -1.06
C SER A 19 4.97 -21.89 -0.34
N PRO A 20 3.76 -22.34 -0.73
CA PRO A 20 2.50 -21.80 -0.20
C PRO A 20 2.25 -22.14 1.27
N SER A 21 2.94 -23.16 1.82
CA SER A 21 2.89 -23.51 3.25
C SER A 21 3.87 -22.71 4.11
N ASP A 22 4.79 -21.95 3.49
CA ASP A 22 5.80 -21.17 4.17
C ASP A 22 5.30 -19.72 4.32
N GLU A 23 4.47 -19.50 5.33
CA GLU A 23 3.97 -18.16 5.66
C GLU A 23 5.05 -17.38 6.43
N ARG A 24 5.50 -16.28 5.84
CA ARG A 24 6.54 -15.42 6.40
C ARG A 24 5.98 -14.05 6.78
N PRO A 25 6.55 -13.39 7.80
CA PRO A 25 6.18 -12.04 8.13
C PRO A 25 6.60 -11.08 7.02
N MET A 26 5.69 -10.15 6.70
CA MET A 26 5.97 -9.03 5.81
C MET A 26 5.43 -7.76 6.44
N SER A 27 6.25 -6.73 6.38
CA SER A 27 5.85 -5.38 6.73
C SER A 27 6.35 -4.40 5.68
N PHE A 28 5.69 -3.26 5.57
CA PHE A 28 6.24 -2.14 4.83
C PHE A 28 5.78 -0.84 5.44
N THR A 29 6.65 0.14 5.39
CA THR A 29 6.35 1.51 5.80
C THR A 29 6.31 2.37 4.55
N ILE A 30 5.13 2.86 4.21
CA ILE A 30 4.93 3.78 3.08
C ILE A 30 4.74 5.20 3.57
N ARG A 31 5.19 6.15 2.76
CA ARG A 31 4.92 7.57 2.88
C ARG A 31 4.18 7.99 1.63
N ALA A 32 2.90 8.31 1.80
CA ALA A 32 2.05 8.76 0.72
C ALA A 32 2.03 10.28 0.68
N ARG A 33 2.17 10.85 -0.52
CA ARG A 33 2.14 12.29 -0.76
C ARG A 33 1.18 12.65 -1.89
N SER A 34 0.35 13.66 -1.64
CA SER A 34 -0.52 14.26 -2.65
C SER A 34 -0.07 15.67 -3.00
N ARG A 35 -0.03 15.97 -4.31
CA ARG A 35 0.36 17.28 -4.85
C ARG A 35 -0.74 18.35 -4.66
N GLY A 36 -1.99 17.96 -4.42
CA GLY A 36 -3.07 18.91 -4.14
C GLY A 36 -4.43 18.27 -3.88
N LEU A 37 -5.17 18.80 -2.91
CA LEU A 37 -6.54 18.36 -2.56
C LEU A 37 -7.52 18.39 -3.75
N LEU A 38 -7.48 19.44 -4.57
CA LEU A 38 -8.34 19.58 -5.76
C LEU A 38 -8.02 18.52 -6.82
N ASP A 39 -6.74 18.21 -6.99
CA ASP A 39 -6.30 17.17 -7.91
C ASP A 39 -6.69 15.78 -7.39
N PHE A 40 -6.55 15.57 -6.07
CA PHE A 40 -7.00 14.35 -5.39
C PHE A 40 -8.52 14.13 -5.47
N LEU A 41 -9.34 15.19 -5.38
CA LEU A 41 -10.79 15.08 -5.61
C LEU A 41 -11.12 14.67 -7.05
N ARG A 42 -10.30 15.08 -8.02
CA ARG A 42 -10.50 14.80 -9.45
C ARG A 42 -9.97 13.42 -9.84
N LYS A 43 -8.82 13.04 -9.29
CA LYS A 43 -8.15 11.76 -9.43
C LYS A 43 -7.61 11.36 -8.04
N PRO A 44 -8.31 10.46 -7.32
CA PRO A 44 -7.91 10.07 -5.98
C PRO A 44 -6.74 9.08 -6.05
N GLU A 45 -5.59 9.53 -6.53
CA GLU A 45 -4.34 8.78 -6.64
C GLU A 45 -3.25 9.56 -5.90
N VAL A 46 -2.47 8.87 -5.08
CA VAL A 46 -1.32 9.45 -4.37
C VAL A 46 -0.06 8.65 -4.67
N GLU A 47 1.06 9.35 -4.76
CA GLU A 47 2.38 8.73 -4.88
C GLU A 47 2.78 8.22 -3.50
N ILE A 48 3.29 6.99 -3.43
CA ILE A 48 3.76 6.37 -2.19
C ILE A 48 5.23 5.98 -2.34
N GLU A 49 6.02 6.21 -1.30
CA GLU A 49 7.45 5.90 -1.27
C GLU A 49 7.80 5.38 0.12
N GLY A 50 8.67 4.39 0.24
CA GLY A 50 8.87 3.78 1.53
C GLY A 50 9.87 2.64 1.54
N GLU A 51 9.70 1.76 2.52
CA GLU A 51 10.53 0.60 2.73
C GLU A 51 9.65 -0.64 2.92
N ILE A 52 10.03 -1.75 2.28
CA ILE A 52 9.42 -3.07 2.42
C ILE A 52 10.41 -3.98 3.14
N ASP A 53 9.89 -4.74 4.08
CA ASP A 53 10.59 -5.78 4.81
C ASP A 53 9.78 -7.08 4.70
N ALA A 54 10.20 -7.96 3.81
CA ALA A 54 9.61 -9.26 3.56
C ALA A 54 10.67 -10.33 3.83
N GLU A 55 10.52 -11.06 4.92
CA GLU A 55 11.58 -11.91 5.47
C GLU A 55 12.14 -12.90 4.45
N GLY A 56 13.42 -12.74 4.11
CA GLY A 56 14.13 -13.61 3.17
C GLY A 56 13.75 -13.43 1.69
N PHE A 57 12.90 -12.46 1.36
CA PHE A 57 12.59 -12.08 -0.03
C PHE A 57 13.05 -10.65 -0.35
N ALA A 58 12.68 -9.68 0.48
CA ALA A 58 13.04 -8.28 0.33
C ALA A 58 13.19 -7.64 1.71
N ASP A 59 14.35 -7.78 2.33
CA ASP A 59 14.62 -7.25 3.67
C ASP A 59 15.06 -5.78 3.55
N HIS A 60 14.34 -4.87 4.22
CA HIS A 60 14.58 -3.41 4.23
C HIS A 60 14.88 -2.78 2.85
N ARG A 61 14.03 -3.07 1.85
CA ARG A 61 14.18 -2.57 0.48
C ARG A 61 13.36 -1.32 0.23
N TYR A 62 13.90 -0.41 -0.57
CA TYR A 62 13.14 0.74 -1.02
C TYR A 62 11.98 0.30 -1.92
N LEU A 63 10.80 0.82 -1.64
CA LEU A 63 9.62 0.68 -2.49
C LEU A 63 9.12 2.06 -2.94
N SER A 64 8.54 2.11 -4.14
CA SER A 64 7.83 3.28 -4.63
C SER A 64 6.64 2.84 -5.45
N GLY A 65 5.55 3.60 -5.43
CA GLY A 65 4.33 3.19 -6.08
C GLY A 65 3.25 4.25 -6.08
N ARG A 66 2.03 3.79 -6.32
CA ARG A 66 0.81 4.60 -6.28
C ARG A 66 -0.29 3.89 -5.53
N LEU A 67 -1.02 4.65 -4.73
CA LEU A 67 -2.21 4.22 -4.02
C LEU A 67 -3.40 5.02 -4.54
N GLY A 68 -4.38 4.31 -5.11
CA GLY A 68 -5.67 4.87 -5.46
C GLY A 68 -6.62 4.81 -4.28
N LEU A 69 -7.18 5.94 -3.88
CA LEU A 69 -8.22 6.09 -2.87
C LEU A 69 -9.58 6.36 -3.51
N ASP A 70 -9.95 5.56 -4.51
CA ASP A 70 -11.22 5.73 -5.24
C ASP A 70 -12.43 5.13 -4.47
N VAL A 71 -12.42 5.23 -3.13
CA VAL A 71 -13.52 4.71 -2.29
C VAL A 71 -14.79 5.53 -2.45
N VAL A 72 -14.65 6.85 -2.60
CA VAL A 72 -15.78 7.77 -2.67
C VAL A 72 -16.56 7.59 -3.97
N ARG A 73 -15.88 7.23 -5.06
CA ARG A 73 -16.49 7.18 -6.40
C ARG A 73 -16.75 5.75 -6.88
N THR A 74 -15.78 4.83 -6.76
CA THR A 74 -15.94 3.42 -7.18
C THR A 74 -15.99 2.44 -6.01
N GLY A 75 -15.74 2.88 -4.77
CA GLY A 75 -15.63 1.98 -3.64
C GLY A 75 -14.41 1.06 -3.77
N THR A 76 -13.35 1.48 -4.45
CA THR A 76 -12.17 0.63 -4.70
C THR A 76 -10.88 1.34 -4.31
N LEU A 77 -9.98 0.59 -3.68
CA LEU A 77 -8.61 0.95 -3.32
C LEU A 77 -7.65 0.13 -4.20
N PRO A 78 -7.37 0.54 -5.45
CA PRO A 78 -6.29 -0.07 -6.21
C PRO A 78 -4.94 0.42 -5.66
N TYR A 79 -3.98 -0.48 -5.53
CA TYR A 79 -2.62 -0.13 -5.12
C TYR A 79 -1.62 -0.93 -5.94
N SER A 80 -0.54 -0.25 -6.31
CA SER A 80 0.58 -0.86 -7.02
C SER A 80 1.87 -0.22 -6.57
N PHE A 81 2.80 -1.02 -6.06
CA PHE A 81 4.13 -0.57 -5.68
C PHE A 81 5.20 -1.48 -6.27
N GLU A 82 6.33 -0.88 -6.57
CA GLU A 82 7.48 -1.51 -7.19
C GLU A 82 8.64 -1.44 -6.20
N PHE A 83 9.38 -2.53 -6.09
CA PHE A 83 10.54 -2.65 -5.23
C PHE A 83 11.54 -3.64 -5.84
N THR A 84 12.76 -3.64 -5.32
CA THR A 84 13.80 -4.59 -5.76
C THR A 84 13.98 -5.63 -4.67
N ALA A 85 13.79 -6.90 -5.00
CA ALA A 85 14.02 -8.01 -4.09
C ALA A 85 15.51 -8.21 -3.79
N ASN A 86 15.84 -9.04 -2.80
CA ASN A 86 17.21 -9.31 -2.38
C ASN A 86 18.07 -9.98 -3.46
N ASP A 87 17.44 -10.72 -4.36
CA ASP A 87 18.10 -11.36 -5.50
C ASP A 87 18.43 -10.37 -6.64
N GLY A 88 18.06 -9.09 -6.49
CA GLY A 88 18.25 -8.03 -7.48
C GLY A 88 17.15 -7.96 -8.53
N ARG A 89 16.10 -8.80 -8.45
CA ARG A 89 14.97 -8.76 -9.38
C ARG A 89 14.02 -7.62 -9.03
N ARG A 90 13.43 -7.03 -10.08
CA ARG A 90 12.35 -6.08 -9.93
C ARG A 90 11.06 -6.83 -9.65
N CYS A 91 10.40 -6.41 -8.58
CA CYS A 91 9.13 -6.97 -8.15
C CYS A 91 8.11 -5.83 -8.04
N ALA A 92 6.87 -6.14 -8.39
CA ALA A 92 5.74 -5.26 -8.25
C ALA A 92 4.72 -5.95 -7.36
N PHE A 93 4.28 -5.29 -6.31
CA PHE A 93 3.11 -5.70 -5.57
C PHE A 93 1.91 -4.96 -6.11
N ALA A 94 0.88 -5.70 -6.51
CA ALA A 94 -0.36 -5.13 -6.98
C ALA A 94 -1.54 -5.75 -6.27
N GLY A 95 -2.55 -4.95 -5.98
CA GLY A 95 -3.79 -5.45 -5.43
C GLY A 95 -4.92 -4.45 -5.59
N ARG A 96 -6.12 -4.94 -5.35
CA ARG A 96 -7.31 -4.10 -5.31
C ARG A 96 -8.15 -4.50 -4.12
N LYS A 97 -8.59 -3.52 -3.37
CA LYS A 97 -9.55 -3.74 -2.30
C LYS A 97 -10.86 -3.04 -2.63
N THR A 98 -11.95 -3.77 -2.65
CA THR A 98 -13.28 -3.16 -2.66
C THR A 98 -13.63 -2.75 -1.24
N VAL A 99 -13.85 -1.45 -1.02
CA VAL A 99 -14.18 -0.85 0.27
C VAL A 99 -15.54 -0.20 0.15
N ARG A 100 -16.49 -0.62 0.98
CA ARG A 100 -17.78 0.07 1.09
C ARG A 100 -17.63 1.28 2.02
N PRO A 101 -18.40 2.36 1.82
CA PRO A 101 -18.31 3.56 2.64
C PRO A 101 -18.54 3.31 4.14
N GLY A 102 -19.29 2.26 4.51
CA GLY A 102 -19.48 1.84 5.91
C GLY A 102 -18.36 0.96 6.48
N ASP A 103 -17.61 0.24 5.65
CA ASP A 103 -16.54 -0.68 6.08
C ASP A 103 -15.30 0.07 6.60
N LEU A 104 -15.09 1.31 6.15
CA LEU A 104 -14.05 2.20 6.66
C LEU A 104 -14.19 2.51 8.15
N MET A 105 -15.41 2.45 8.70
CA MET A 105 -15.65 2.70 10.13
C MET A 105 -15.20 1.52 11.01
N THR A 106 -15.09 0.32 10.43
CA THR A 106 -14.79 -0.94 11.13
C THR A 106 -13.28 -1.27 11.11
N SER A 107 -12.41 -0.26 11.21
CA SER A 107 -11.07 -0.26 11.87
C SER A 107 -10.14 -1.50 11.78
N MET A 108 -10.12 -2.28 10.70
CA MET A 108 -9.00 -3.20 10.40
C MET A 108 -9.13 -3.69 8.98
N THR A 109 -8.28 -3.16 8.10
CA THR A 109 -8.39 -3.38 6.67
C THR A 109 -7.34 -4.41 6.26
N VAL A 110 -7.76 -5.62 5.89
CA VAL A 110 -6.86 -6.60 5.25
C VAL A 110 -6.68 -6.23 3.78
N LEU A 111 -5.42 -6.15 3.31
CA LEU A 111 -5.00 -5.90 1.94
C LEU A 111 -4.45 -7.21 1.34
N PRO A 112 -5.29 -7.94 0.59
CA PRO A 112 -4.81 -9.03 -0.23
C PRO A 112 -4.16 -8.46 -1.49
N GLY A 113 -2.86 -8.66 -1.63
CA GLY A 113 -2.14 -8.31 -2.83
C GLY A 113 -1.24 -9.43 -3.31
N VAL A 114 -0.78 -9.29 -4.54
CA VAL A 114 0.05 -10.27 -5.22
C VAL A 114 1.41 -9.68 -5.53
N LEU A 115 2.44 -10.48 -5.30
CA LEU A 115 3.82 -10.21 -5.67
C LEU A 115 4.01 -10.68 -7.11
N VAL A 116 4.41 -9.77 -7.98
CA VAL A 116 4.59 -10.00 -9.41
C VAL A 116 6.05 -9.73 -9.75
N GLY A 117 6.68 -10.63 -10.49
CA GLY A 117 8.05 -10.52 -10.95
C GLY A 117 8.19 -9.81 -12.28
N ASP A 118 9.45 -9.70 -12.70
CA ASP A 118 9.82 -9.25 -14.04
C ASP A 118 9.04 -10.05 -15.11
N GLY A 119 8.32 -9.33 -15.99
CA GLY A 119 7.49 -9.93 -17.04
C GLY A 119 6.05 -10.29 -16.63
N GLY A 120 5.60 -9.99 -15.41
CA GLY A 120 4.21 -10.23 -15.00
C GLY A 120 3.95 -11.59 -14.37
N ALA A 121 4.99 -12.36 -14.05
CA ALA A 121 4.88 -13.67 -13.41
C ALA A 121 4.46 -13.52 -11.94
N LEU A 122 3.44 -14.26 -11.50
CA LEU A 122 3.05 -14.31 -10.09
C LEU A 122 4.15 -15.01 -9.27
N ILE A 123 4.75 -14.29 -8.32
CA ILE A 123 5.79 -14.79 -7.40
C ILE A 123 5.18 -15.26 -6.09
N GLY A 124 4.16 -14.57 -5.58
CA GLY A 124 3.61 -14.82 -4.25
C GLY A 124 2.34 -14.02 -3.99
N GLU A 125 1.73 -14.29 -2.84
CA GLU A 125 0.57 -13.54 -2.34
C GLU A 125 0.92 -13.01 -0.94
N ALA A 126 0.43 -11.81 -0.63
CA ALA A 126 0.57 -11.23 0.70
C ALA A 126 -0.77 -10.74 1.23
N LEU A 127 -0.95 -10.93 2.52
CA LEU A 127 -2.10 -10.49 3.30
C LEU A 127 -1.61 -9.52 4.36
N LEU A 128 -1.70 -8.23 4.04
CA LEU A 128 -1.28 -7.19 4.97
C LEU A 128 -2.48 -6.64 5.73
N ARG A 129 -2.24 -6.14 6.94
CA ARG A 129 -3.27 -5.51 7.76
C ARG A 129 -2.82 -4.08 8.05
N PHE A 130 -3.75 -3.15 7.90
CA PHE A 130 -3.51 -1.75 8.22
C PHE A 130 -4.74 -1.11 8.85
N ASP A 131 -4.50 -0.12 9.71
CA ASP A 131 -5.56 0.58 10.44
C ASP A 131 -5.92 1.90 9.76
N LEU A 132 -6.75 1.79 8.73
CA LEU A 132 -7.24 2.94 7.97
C LEU A 132 -7.89 4.01 8.86
N ARG A 133 -8.54 3.65 9.97
CA ARG A 133 -9.28 4.62 10.80
C ARG A 133 -8.34 5.55 11.55
N SER A 134 -7.34 5.01 12.25
CA SER A 134 -6.38 5.85 12.97
C SER A 134 -5.62 6.75 12.02
N ASP A 135 -5.27 6.24 10.84
CA ASP A 135 -4.53 6.98 9.84
C ASP A 135 -5.40 8.03 9.12
N LEU A 136 -6.67 7.76 8.83
CA LEU A 136 -7.59 8.76 8.28
C LEU A 136 -7.93 9.87 9.30
N LEU A 137 -8.07 9.52 10.59
CA LEU A 137 -8.28 10.49 11.67
C LEU A 137 -7.02 11.31 11.93
N ARG A 138 -5.84 10.70 11.85
CA ARG A 138 -4.55 11.38 11.92
C ARG A 138 -4.33 12.25 10.68
N PHE A 139 -4.82 11.86 9.50
CA PHE A 139 -4.91 12.68 8.29
C PHE A 139 -5.79 13.92 8.51
N LEU A 140 -7.01 13.76 9.06
CA LEU A 140 -7.89 14.89 9.42
C LEU A 140 -7.25 15.84 10.44
N ARG A 141 -6.42 15.31 11.34
CA ARG A 141 -5.69 16.11 12.34
C ARG A 141 -4.39 16.74 11.83
N SER A 142 -3.70 16.09 10.90
CA SER A 142 -2.43 16.54 10.31
C SER A 142 -2.62 17.37 9.03
N PHE A 143 -3.81 17.96 8.84
CA PHE A 143 -4.03 19.09 7.91
C PHE A 143 -3.15 20.29 8.30
N ARG A 144 -1.84 20.19 8.04
CA ARG A 144 -0.98 21.34 7.90
C ARG A 144 -1.01 21.68 6.42
N ALA A 145 -1.64 22.80 6.10
CA ALA A 145 -1.48 23.45 4.81
C ALA A 145 0.02 23.71 4.61
N THR A 146 0.71 22.80 3.92
CA THR A 146 2.07 23.06 3.48
C THR A 146 1.96 24.19 2.45
N ARG A 147 2.62 25.31 2.76
CA ARG A 147 2.54 26.56 2.01
C ARG A 147 3.19 26.40 0.65
#